data_AF-A0AAW5DCF2-F1
#
_entry.id   AF-A0AAW5DCF2-F1
#
_cell.length_a   1.000
_cell.length_b   1.000
_cell.length_c   1.000
_cell.angle_alpha   90.00
_cell.angle_beta   90.00
_cell.angle_gamma   90.00
#
_symmetry.space_group_name_H-M   'P 1'
#
loop_
_entity.id
_entity.type
_entity.pdbx_description
1 polymer ?
#
loop_
_entity_poly.entity_id
_entity_poly.type
_entity_poly.pdbx_seq_one_letter_code
_entity_poly.pdbx_strand_id
1 'polypeptide(L)'
;MKNSIDNGRRRFVLAALTSSAAAALTNVSPLWAAPVGRHFKDQVLTGDIKNLNVSKAQLPIGSNMGSPITINGQMPGPLIRLKEGQRAHLNVTNHLNQDTSIHWHGIILPPDMDGVPGVSFAGIKPGETFKYAFDVEQNGTYWYHSHSGLQEQLGHLGPLVIDPADGDIGADREHTIILSDWTFSDPHDVMRKLKVAEGYYNYQKRTIFDTLEDVKKKGLADTWEERAMWGAMRMSPRDIADVTGSTYTYLMNGRTPQDNWQALFKVGEKIRLRIINGSAMTYFDFRIPGLEMTVVAADGQPVKPVNVDEFRIAVAETYDVIVQPKERKAYTFFAESFDRSGYARGTLTPSIGLTAEVPPQRVITERGMAAMGMDMSGMKGMNMDKSKVDSSGMAAPKGEMKGMGQHSAHTMHGTQMEGEMTPSKKLPVESIDIVHSEDGHGAGAAMIAKNPSSRLDEPGIGLEDSPHRVLVYTDLVGESPWPDEREPERQIELHLTGNMERYMWSFDGKKFSEVDGYVRFNYGERLRLILVNDTMMDHPIHLHGMWMELENGQYPRPRKHTISLKPGEKVSLQISADAPGEWAFHCHLLYHMEAGMFRVVQVA
;
A
#
# COMPACT_ATOMS: atom_id res chain seq x y z
N MET A 1 24.57 37.31 53.04
CA MET A 1 24.40 35.87 52.77
C MET A 1 23.35 35.73 51.67
N LYS A 2 23.76 35.38 50.45
CA LYS A 2 22.85 35.22 49.30
C LYS A 2 22.35 33.77 49.25
N ASN A 3 21.04 33.60 49.18
CA ASN A 3 20.31 32.33 49.16
C ASN A 3 20.82 31.37 48.07
N SER A 4 21.66 30.40 48.43
CA SER A 4 22.05 29.30 47.53
C SER A 4 21.02 28.15 47.52
N ILE A 5 20.09 28.14 48.48
CA ILE A 5 19.12 27.06 48.71
C ILE A 5 17.98 27.06 47.68
N ASP A 6 17.66 28.20 47.07
CA ASP A 6 16.49 28.36 46.19
C ASP A 6 16.75 27.86 44.74
N ASN A 7 18.00 27.94 44.28
CA ASN A 7 18.39 27.47 42.95
C ASN A 7 18.38 25.93 42.83
N GLY A 8 18.65 25.21 43.92
CA GLY A 8 18.59 23.75 43.96
C GLY A 8 17.16 23.21 43.83
N ARG A 9 16.20 23.84 44.53
CA ARG A 9 14.77 23.49 44.43
C ARG A 9 14.19 23.81 43.07
N ARG A 10 14.49 24.97 42.48
CA ARG A 10 14.05 25.29 41.10
C ARG A 10 14.60 24.32 40.08
N ARG A 11 15.88 23.96 40.13
CA ARG A 11 16.47 22.95 39.23
C ARG A 11 15.87 21.57 39.45
N PHE A 12 15.62 21.17 40.70
CA PHE A 12 14.98 19.90 41.01
C PHE A 12 13.52 19.84 40.55
N VAL A 13 12.74 20.90 40.74
CA VAL A 13 11.34 20.97 40.28
C VAL A 13 11.27 21.05 38.76
N LEU A 14 12.16 21.81 38.11
CA LEU A 14 12.28 21.81 36.64
C LEU A 14 12.70 20.44 36.12
N ALA A 15 13.69 19.79 36.73
CA ALA A 15 14.12 18.44 36.34
C ALA A 15 13.04 17.39 36.60
N ALA A 16 12.28 17.50 37.69
CA ALA A 16 11.18 16.61 38.01
C ALA A 16 9.99 16.83 37.08
N LEU A 17 9.68 18.07 36.69
CA LEU A 17 8.65 18.41 35.70
C LEU A 17 9.04 17.98 34.29
N THR A 18 10.31 18.14 33.88
CA THR A 18 10.78 17.63 32.58
C THR A 18 10.84 16.11 32.57
N SER A 19 11.19 15.47 33.69
CA SER A 19 11.20 14.01 33.79
C SER A 19 9.79 13.41 33.84
N SER A 20 8.84 14.07 34.52
CA SER A 20 7.45 13.60 34.55
C SER A 20 6.67 13.93 33.28
N ALA A 21 6.98 15.05 32.59
CA ALA A 21 6.49 15.32 31.24
C ALA A 21 7.09 14.34 30.21
N ALA A 22 8.39 14.01 30.32
CA ALA A 22 9.02 12.98 29.50
C ALA A 22 8.42 11.59 29.79
N ALA A 23 8.16 11.24 31.06
CA ALA A 23 7.52 9.99 31.45
C ALA A 23 6.06 9.88 30.99
N ALA A 24 5.32 11.01 30.99
CA ALA A 24 3.97 11.08 30.43
C ALA A 24 3.98 10.98 28.90
N LEU A 25 4.98 11.56 28.23
CA LEU A 25 5.20 11.41 26.79
C LEU A 25 5.66 9.99 26.39
N THR A 26 6.35 9.25 27.27
CA THR A 26 6.75 7.85 27.03
C THR A 26 5.61 6.85 27.20
N ASN A 27 4.53 7.20 27.90
CA ASN A 27 3.38 6.30 28.09
C ASN A 27 2.39 6.27 26.91
N VAL A 28 2.63 7.08 25.87
CA VAL A 28 1.71 7.24 24.73
C VAL A 28 2.39 6.96 23.39
N SER A 29 3.69 6.67 23.38
CA SER A 29 4.43 6.62 22.12
C SER A 29 5.52 5.58 22.10
N PRO A 30 5.69 4.88 20.96
CA PRO A 30 6.76 3.91 20.84
C PRO A 30 8.11 4.59 21.07
N LEU A 31 8.93 3.99 21.94
CA LEU A 31 10.23 4.57 22.34
C LEU A 31 11.18 4.74 21.15
N TRP A 32 11.03 3.89 20.14
CA TRP A 32 11.82 3.93 18.90
C TRP A 32 11.47 5.11 17.98
N ALA A 33 10.27 5.70 18.12
CA ALA A 33 9.84 6.88 17.36
C ALA A 33 10.22 8.19 18.06
N ALA A 34 11.30 8.19 18.85
CA ALA A 34 11.78 9.38 19.53
C ALA A 34 12.16 10.47 18.50
N PRO A 35 11.81 11.75 18.73
CA PRO A 35 12.07 12.81 17.75
C PRO A 35 13.53 12.97 17.34
N VAL A 36 14.47 12.54 18.18
CA VAL A 36 15.90 12.63 17.87
C VAL A 36 16.28 11.67 16.74
N GLY A 37 15.52 10.60 16.50
CA GLY A 37 15.92 9.54 15.57
C GLY A 37 17.21 8.85 15.98
N ARG A 38 17.76 8.04 15.08
CA ARG A 38 19.05 7.34 15.29
C ARG A 38 20.13 8.00 14.45
N HIS A 39 21.29 8.30 15.05
CA HIS A 39 22.48 8.62 14.26
C HIS A 39 23.22 7.35 13.87
N PHE A 40 23.65 7.25 12.61
CA PHE A 40 24.41 6.07 12.13
C PHE A 40 25.80 5.94 12.79
N LYS A 41 26.31 7.03 13.38
CA LYS A 41 27.55 7.01 14.18
C LYS A 41 27.35 6.43 15.59
N ASP A 42 26.11 6.26 16.03
CA ASP A 42 25.81 5.66 17.33
C ASP A 42 25.89 4.13 17.20
N GLN A 43 26.72 3.51 18.04
CA GLN A 43 26.86 2.05 18.10
C GLN A 43 25.50 1.39 18.34
N VAL A 44 25.29 0.23 17.72
CA VAL A 44 24.07 -0.57 17.85
C VAL A 44 23.86 -0.89 19.33
N LEU A 45 22.85 -0.28 19.95
CA LEU A 45 22.33 -0.75 21.23
C LEU A 45 21.49 -2.00 20.94
N THR A 46 22.17 -3.15 20.88
CA THR A 46 21.59 -4.50 20.81
C THR A 46 20.97 -4.88 22.15
N GLY A 47 20.04 -4.07 22.65
CA GLY A 47 19.03 -4.59 23.55
C GLY A 47 18.12 -5.49 22.73
N ASP A 48 18.59 -6.69 22.34
CA ASP A 48 17.84 -7.61 21.51
C ASP A 48 16.47 -7.79 22.13
N ILE A 49 15.42 -7.30 21.46
CA ILE A 49 14.05 -7.56 21.89
C ILE A 49 13.81 -9.04 21.61
N LYS A 50 14.13 -9.87 22.60
CA LYS A 50 13.99 -11.33 22.53
C LYS A 50 12.62 -11.80 22.98
N ASN A 51 11.92 -11.00 23.78
CA ASN A 51 10.62 -11.36 24.32
C ASN A 51 9.58 -10.32 23.89
N LEU A 52 8.54 -10.79 23.23
CA LEU A 52 7.43 -10.02 22.71
C LEU A 52 6.16 -10.48 23.45
N ASN A 53 5.63 -9.63 24.31
CA ASN A 53 4.43 -9.93 25.09
C ASN A 53 3.22 -9.30 24.42
N VAL A 54 2.35 -10.14 23.87
CA VAL A 54 1.12 -9.73 23.20
C VAL A 54 0.01 -9.59 24.22
N SER A 55 -0.56 -8.40 24.36
CA SER A 55 -1.60 -8.15 25.38
C SER A 55 -2.50 -6.98 24.98
N LYS A 56 -3.76 -6.98 25.41
CA LYS A 56 -4.60 -5.78 25.30
C LYS A 56 -4.18 -4.74 26.33
N ALA A 57 -4.12 -3.48 25.92
CA ALA A 57 -3.88 -2.35 26.81
C ALA A 57 -4.88 -1.23 26.53
N GLN A 58 -5.12 -0.36 27.51
CA GLN A 58 -5.85 0.89 27.31
C GLN A 58 -4.84 1.99 27.03
N LEU A 59 -4.85 2.54 25.81
CA LEU A 59 -3.93 3.59 25.37
C LEU A 59 -4.70 4.76 24.76
N PRO A 60 -4.27 6.01 25.02
CA PRO A 60 -4.83 7.16 24.33
C PRO A 60 -4.39 7.15 22.85
N ILE A 61 -5.36 7.36 21.95
CA ILE A 61 -5.16 7.52 20.51
C ILE A 61 -5.85 8.85 20.15
N GLY A 62 -5.03 9.89 20.01
CA GLY A 62 -5.51 11.27 19.99
C GLY A 62 -6.23 11.62 21.29
N SER A 63 -7.44 12.16 21.18
CA SER A 63 -8.27 12.54 22.33
C SER A 63 -9.08 11.40 22.94
N ASN A 64 -9.08 10.22 22.32
CA ASN A 64 -9.94 9.09 22.71
C ASN A 64 -9.10 7.97 23.33
N MET A 65 -9.71 7.17 24.20
CA MET A 65 -9.09 5.94 24.71
C MET A 65 -9.41 4.77 23.79
N GLY A 66 -8.38 4.09 23.30
CA GLY A 66 -8.49 2.85 22.54
C GLY A 66 -8.10 1.64 23.39
N SER A 67 -8.46 0.45 22.91
CA SER A 67 -8.09 -0.83 23.52
C SER A 67 -7.23 -1.69 22.58
N PRO A 68 -6.07 -1.21 22.11
CA PRO A 68 -5.26 -1.97 21.16
C PRO A 68 -4.70 -3.25 21.73
N ILE A 69 -4.41 -4.18 20.83
CA ILE A 69 -3.45 -5.26 21.07
C ILE A 69 -2.07 -4.63 20.95
N THR A 70 -1.32 -4.71 22.04
CA THR A 70 0.01 -4.15 22.17
C THR A 70 1.05 -5.25 22.23
N ILE A 71 2.27 -4.89 21.83
CA ILE A 71 3.43 -5.75 21.99
C ILE A 71 4.38 -5.03 22.95
N ASN A 72 4.68 -5.66 24.08
CA ASN A 72 5.43 -5.04 25.18
C ASN A 72 4.83 -3.68 25.62
N GLY A 73 3.49 -3.57 25.63
CA GLY A 73 2.76 -2.37 26.05
C GLY A 73 2.78 -1.21 25.04
N GLN A 74 3.32 -1.41 23.83
CA GLN A 74 3.41 -0.38 22.79
C GLN A 74 2.47 -0.68 21.61
N MET A 75 1.90 0.38 21.04
CA MET A 75 1.18 0.39 19.76
C MET A 75 1.60 1.63 18.94
N PRO A 76 2.22 1.46 17.75
CA PRO A 76 2.76 0.23 17.21
C PRO A 76 3.77 -0.45 18.16
N GLY A 77 3.97 -1.75 17.98
CA GLY A 77 4.92 -2.56 18.72
C GLY A 77 6.37 -2.04 18.64
N PRO A 78 7.28 -2.58 19.47
CA PRO A 78 8.66 -2.13 19.52
C PRO A 78 9.40 -2.39 18.20
N LEU A 79 10.30 -1.49 17.79
CA LEU A 79 11.18 -1.70 16.64
C LEU A 79 12.08 -2.90 16.90
N ILE A 80 11.91 -3.96 16.12
CA ILE A 80 12.84 -5.08 16.11
C ILE A 80 13.97 -4.72 15.16
N ARG A 81 15.19 -4.63 15.68
CA ARG A 81 16.38 -4.38 14.88
C ARG A 81 17.29 -5.58 14.89
N LEU A 82 17.55 -6.12 13.71
CA LEU A 82 18.40 -7.28 13.49
C LEU A 82 19.61 -6.89 12.65
N LYS A 83 20.57 -7.80 12.52
CA LYS A 83 21.72 -7.66 11.64
C LYS A 83 21.78 -8.85 10.68
N GLU A 84 22.03 -8.57 9.41
CA GLU A 84 22.27 -9.59 8.40
C GLU A 84 23.41 -10.55 8.81
N GLY A 85 23.21 -11.84 8.57
CA GLY A 85 24.12 -12.92 8.95
C GLY A 85 23.98 -13.40 10.40
N GLN A 86 23.11 -12.79 11.21
CA GLN A 86 22.84 -13.29 12.57
C GLN A 86 21.70 -14.31 12.58
N ARG A 87 21.58 -15.09 13.66
CA ARG A 87 20.39 -15.90 13.94
C ARG A 87 19.43 -15.16 14.87
N ALA A 88 18.20 -14.95 14.43
CA ALA A 88 17.16 -14.33 15.23
C ALA A 88 16.58 -15.33 16.24
N HIS A 89 16.28 -14.84 17.45
CA HIS A 89 15.58 -15.59 18.50
C HIS A 89 14.52 -14.70 19.13
N LEU A 90 13.25 -14.96 18.83
CA LEU A 90 12.12 -14.12 19.23
C LEU A 90 11.05 -15.00 19.91
N ASN A 91 10.86 -14.80 21.20
CA ASN A 91 9.85 -15.47 22.00
C ASN A 91 8.58 -14.62 22.04
N VAL A 92 7.48 -15.11 21.49
CA VAL A 92 6.20 -14.41 21.48
C VAL A 92 5.28 -15.08 22.49
N THR A 93 4.91 -14.35 23.53
CA THR A 93 4.00 -14.83 24.59
C THR A 93 2.63 -14.20 24.42
N ASN A 94 1.60 -15.03 24.32
CA ASN A 94 0.23 -14.61 24.15
C ASN A 94 -0.49 -14.42 25.50
N HIS A 95 -0.77 -13.17 25.88
CA HIS A 95 -1.60 -12.83 27.05
C HIS A 95 -3.03 -12.43 26.67
N LEU A 96 -3.44 -12.64 25.42
CA LEU A 96 -4.83 -12.49 24.99
C LEU A 96 -5.66 -13.70 25.44
N ASN A 97 -6.99 -13.56 25.37
CA ASN A 97 -7.95 -14.64 25.60
C ASN A 97 -8.33 -15.41 24.30
N GLN A 98 -7.59 -15.17 23.23
CA GLN A 98 -7.76 -15.79 21.92
C GLN A 98 -6.39 -16.10 21.32
N ASP A 99 -6.35 -16.98 20.32
CA ASP A 99 -5.12 -17.30 19.60
C ASP A 99 -4.52 -16.06 18.93
N THR A 100 -3.20 -16.01 18.81
CA THR A 100 -2.47 -14.94 18.10
C THR A 100 -1.32 -15.52 17.28
N SER A 101 -0.71 -14.68 16.45
CA SER A 101 0.49 -15.02 15.71
C SER A 101 1.29 -13.75 15.41
N ILE A 102 2.54 -13.93 14.98
CA ILE A 102 3.32 -12.86 14.34
C ILE A 102 3.87 -13.41 13.04
N HIS A 103 3.53 -12.74 11.95
CA HIS A 103 4.20 -12.87 10.65
C HIS A 103 5.29 -11.81 10.52
N TRP A 104 6.43 -12.22 9.95
CA TRP A 104 7.61 -11.37 9.72
C TRP A 104 7.59 -10.90 8.25
N HIS A 105 6.82 -9.85 7.98
CA HIS A 105 6.49 -9.42 6.63
C HIS A 105 7.72 -9.16 5.76
N GLY A 106 7.80 -9.89 4.64
CA GLY A 106 8.88 -9.78 3.66
C GLY A 106 10.17 -10.50 4.02
N ILE A 107 10.22 -11.24 5.14
CA ILE A 107 11.41 -12.00 5.55
C ILE A 107 11.41 -13.39 4.91
N ILE A 108 12.56 -13.78 4.34
CA ILE A 108 12.83 -15.15 3.90
C ILE A 108 13.30 -15.94 5.13
N LEU A 109 12.57 -17.01 5.45
CA LEU A 109 12.75 -17.81 6.67
C LEU A 109 12.24 -19.25 6.43
N PRO A 110 12.45 -20.21 7.34
CA PRO A 110 11.82 -21.52 7.27
C PRO A 110 10.29 -21.44 7.40
N PRO A 111 9.50 -22.25 6.68
CA PRO A 111 8.05 -22.12 6.62
C PRO A 111 7.38 -22.23 8.00
N ASP A 112 7.87 -23.08 8.90
CA ASP A 112 7.34 -23.23 10.27
C ASP A 112 7.58 -22.01 11.18
N MET A 113 8.37 -21.04 10.72
CA MET A 113 8.65 -19.78 11.40
C MET A 113 7.88 -18.59 10.80
N ASP A 114 7.06 -18.82 9.78
CA ASP A 114 6.37 -17.76 9.02
C ASP A 114 5.20 -17.12 9.77
N GLY A 115 4.55 -17.87 10.67
CA GLY A 115 3.59 -17.31 11.62
C GLY A 115 2.15 -17.14 11.11
N VAL A 116 1.72 -17.97 10.17
CA VAL A 116 0.37 -18.00 9.58
C VAL A 116 -0.41 -19.22 10.11
N PRO A 117 -1.37 -19.02 11.03
CA PRO A 117 -2.18 -20.11 11.55
C PRO A 117 -2.96 -20.85 10.45
N GLY A 118 -2.92 -22.17 10.47
CA GLY A 118 -3.57 -23.02 9.45
C GLY A 118 -2.76 -23.21 8.17
N VAL A 119 -1.61 -22.54 8.02
CA VAL A 119 -0.67 -22.74 6.91
C VAL A 119 0.68 -23.21 7.44
N SER A 120 1.41 -22.34 8.15
CA SER A 120 2.76 -22.66 8.65
C SER A 120 2.77 -23.31 10.03
N PHE A 121 1.73 -23.06 10.85
CA PHE A 121 1.59 -23.64 12.20
C PHE A 121 0.15 -23.51 12.73
N ALA A 122 -0.09 -23.87 14.00
CA ALA A 122 -1.44 -23.87 14.61
C ALA A 122 -1.85 -22.54 15.30
N GLY A 123 -0.99 -21.52 15.31
CA GLY A 123 -1.18 -20.31 16.13
C GLY A 123 -0.66 -20.46 17.56
N ILE A 124 -0.53 -19.33 18.27
CA ILE A 124 -0.06 -19.26 19.66
C ILE A 124 -1.29 -19.19 20.58
N LYS A 125 -1.56 -20.23 21.37
CA LYS A 125 -2.73 -20.26 22.25
C LYS A 125 -2.62 -19.27 23.43
N PRO A 126 -3.75 -18.87 24.05
CA PRO A 126 -3.74 -18.08 25.27
C PRO A 126 -2.83 -18.66 26.37
N GLY A 127 -1.94 -17.83 26.90
CA GLY A 127 -0.98 -18.21 27.95
C GLY A 127 0.26 -18.95 27.45
N GLU A 128 0.35 -19.27 26.16
CA GLU A 128 1.50 -19.97 25.59
C GLU A 128 2.56 -19.02 25.02
N THR A 129 3.77 -19.56 24.86
CA THR A 129 4.89 -18.89 24.20
C THR A 129 5.34 -19.71 23.01
N PHE A 130 5.37 -19.10 21.83
CA PHE A 130 6.04 -19.67 20.65
C PHE A 130 7.43 -19.05 20.49
N LYS A 131 8.40 -19.86 20.05
CA LYS A 131 9.80 -19.46 19.93
C LYS A 131 10.19 -19.45 18.46
N TYR A 132 10.19 -18.27 17.85
CA TYR A 132 10.68 -18.08 16.49
C TYR A 132 12.20 -18.10 16.47
N ALA A 133 12.78 -18.85 15.53
CA ALA A 133 14.21 -18.86 15.30
C ALA A 133 14.55 -19.12 13.82
N PHE A 134 15.15 -18.13 13.16
CA PHE A 134 15.52 -18.20 11.75
C PHE A 134 16.82 -17.44 11.51
N ASP A 135 17.52 -17.81 10.43
CA ASP A 135 18.72 -17.10 9.99
C ASP A 135 18.32 -15.85 9.22
N VAL A 136 19.02 -14.74 9.48
CA VAL A 136 18.71 -13.44 8.88
C VAL A 136 19.60 -13.26 7.66
N GLU A 137 19.06 -13.61 6.48
CA GLU A 137 19.83 -13.67 5.22
C GLU A 137 19.78 -12.39 4.39
N GLN A 138 18.87 -11.48 4.72
CA GLN A 138 18.61 -10.24 3.99
C GLN A 138 18.80 -9.03 4.89
N ASN A 139 18.89 -7.84 4.30
CA ASN A 139 18.86 -6.55 5.00
C ASN A 139 17.75 -5.63 4.47
N GLY A 140 17.47 -4.51 5.15
CA GLY A 140 16.48 -3.52 4.70
C GLY A 140 15.38 -3.18 5.72
N THR A 141 14.32 -2.56 5.22
CA THR A 141 13.14 -2.13 6.00
C THR A 141 11.98 -3.08 5.77
N TYR A 142 11.49 -3.65 6.87
CA TYR A 142 10.41 -4.63 6.94
C TYR A 142 9.50 -4.27 8.12
N TRP A 143 8.57 -5.17 8.43
CA TRP A 143 7.67 -5.02 9.57
C TRP A 143 7.14 -6.39 10.00
N TYR A 144 6.42 -6.43 11.10
CA TYR A 144 5.78 -7.64 11.59
C TYR A 144 4.37 -7.30 12.04
N HIS A 145 3.44 -8.25 11.91
CA HIS A 145 2.03 -8.05 12.23
C HIS A 145 1.30 -9.37 12.53
N SER A 146 0.05 -9.28 12.99
CA SER A 146 -0.78 -10.47 13.22
C SER A 146 -1.19 -11.08 11.90
N HIS A 147 -1.13 -12.41 11.83
CA HIS A 147 -1.84 -13.18 10.83
C HIS A 147 -3.03 -13.94 11.45
N SER A 148 -3.54 -13.46 12.60
CA SER A 148 -4.66 -14.09 13.33
C SER A 148 -5.90 -13.20 13.31
N GLY A 149 -6.85 -13.53 12.43
CA GLY A 149 -8.12 -12.81 12.29
C GLY A 149 -7.91 -11.31 12.05
N LEU A 150 -8.69 -10.47 12.72
CA LEU A 150 -8.65 -9.01 12.54
C LEU A 150 -7.73 -8.29 13.55
N GLN A 151 -6.76 -8.98 14.14
CA GLN A 151 -5.90 -8.43 15.19
C GLN A 151 -4.97 -7.32 14.69
N GLU A 152 -4.60 -7.33 13.41
CA GLU A 152 -3.76 -6.28 12.80
C GLU A 152 -4.41 -4.89 12.91
N GLN A 153 -5.70 -4.78 12.55
CA GLN A 153 -6.47 -3.53 12.70
C GLN A 153 -6.51 -3.02 14.16
N LEU A 154 -6.38 -3.94 15.13
CA LEU A 154 -6.32 -3.63 16.56
C LEU A 154 -4.91 -3.23 17.04
N GLY A 155 -3.97 -2.96 16.13
CA GLY A 155 -2.66 -2.42 16.46
C GLY A 155 -1.57 -3.46 16.69
N HIS A 156 -1.84 -4.76 16.41
CA HIS A 156 -0.84 -5.83 16.50
C HIS A 156 0.11 -5.81 15.30
N LEU A 157 0.97 -4.80 15.27
CA LEU A 157 1.93 -4.53 14.21
C LEU A 157 3.13 -3.75 14.75
N GLY A 158 4.30 -3.83 14.12
CA GLY A 158 5.46 -3.02 14.47
C GLY A 158 6.58 -3.10 13.43
N PRO A 159 7.54 -2.15 13.47
CA PRO A 159 8.59 -2.08 12.45
C PRO A 159 9.70 -3.11 12.70
N LEU A 160 10.30 -3.61 11.61
CA LEU A 160 11.45 -4.50 11.63
C LEU A 160 12.53 -3.95 10.71
N VAL A 161 13.72 -3.67 11.23
CA VAL A 161 14.84 -3.17 10.43
C VAL A 161 15.98 -4.16 10.52
N ILE A 162 16.56 -4.54 9.39
CA ILE A 162 17.74 -5.38 9.35
C ILE A 162 18.91 -4.55 8.83
N ASP A 163 19.91 -4.35 9.69
CA ASP A 163 21.15 -3.65 9.33
C ASP A 163 22.00 -4.56 8.42
N PRO A 164 22.57 -4.04 7.32
CA PRO A 164 23.44 -4.80 6.43
C PRO A 164 24.72 -5.25 7.13
N ALA A 165 25.28 -6.37 6.68
CA ALA A 165 26.48 -6.95 7.29
C ALA A 165 27.73 -6.08 7.12
N ASP A 166 27.84 -5.40 5.98
CA ASP A 166 29.00 -4.61 5.50
C ASP A 166 28.88 -3.10 5.74
N GLY A 167 27.74 -2.62 6.25
CA GLY A 167 27.51 -1.22 6.64
C GLY A 167 26.46 -0.53 5.77
N ASP A 168 25.81 0.51 6.33
CA ASP A 168 24.61 1.08 5.71
C ASP A 168 24.90 2.04 4.54
N ILE A 169 23.91 2.17 3.63
CA ILE A 169 23.84 3.06 2.47
C ILE A 169 23.74 4.54 2.89
N GLY A 170 24.82 5.09 3.43
CA GLY A 170 25.12 6.54 3.46
C GLY A 170 23.98 7.50 3.84
N ALA A 171 23.69 7.62 5.14
CA ALA A 171 22.92 8.72 5.73
C ALA A 171 23.52 9.15 7.08
N ASP A 172 23.23 10.36 7.54
CA ASP A 172 23.69 10.89 8.84
C ASP A 172 22.74 10.51 9.99
N ARG A 173 21.44 10.41 9.66
CA ARG A 173 20.35 10.10 10.59
C ARG A 173 19.31 9.19 9.93
N GLU A 174 18.66 8.38 10.74
CA GLU A 174 17.51 7.58 10.37
C GLU A 174 16.28 7.94 11.22
N HIS A 175 15.11 7.97 10.58
CA HIS A 175 13.81 7.94 11.23
C HIS A 175 12.93 6.85 10.62
N THR A 176 12.35 6.00 11.46
CA THR A 176 11.35 5.00 11.04
C THR A 176 9.96 5.59 11.14
N ILE A 177 9.15 5.36 10.11
CA ILE A 177 7.78 5.84 9.97
C ILE A 177 6.91 4.63 9.64
N ILE A 178 5.97 4.30 10.52
CA ILE A 178 4.90 3.35 10.21
C ILE A 178 3.58 4.11 10.13
N LEU A 179 2.93 3.96 8.98
CA LEU A 179 1.59 4.44 8.72
C LEU A 179 0.61 3.31 9.07
N SER A 180 -0.49 3.65 9.74
CA SER A 180 -1.54 2.69 10.05
C SER A 180 -2.91 3.39 10.07
N ASP A 181 -3.98 2.63 9.92
CA ASP A 181 -5.34 3.06 10.19
C ASP A 181 -5.84 2.49 11.52
N TRP A 182 -6.65 3.26 12.24
CA TRP A 182 -7.22 2.86 13.52
C TRP A 182 -8.72 3.09 13.51
N THR A 183 -9.49 2.15 14.05
CA THR A 183 -10.91 2.32 14.29
C THR A 183 -11.25 2.07 15.76
N PHE A 184 -12.15 2.90 16.29
CA PHE A 184 -12.73 2.68 17.63
C PHE A 184 -13.91 1.70 17.60
N SER A 185 -14.36 1.29 16.41
CA SER A 185 -15.35 0.23 16.24
C SER A 185 -14.69 -1.14 16.40
N ASP A 186 -15.48 -2.15 16.76
CA ASP A 186 -15.01 -3.54 16.65
C ASP A 186 -14.75 -3.86 15.15
N PRO A 187 -13.55 -4.32 14.74
CA PRO A 187 -13.28 -4.73 13.36
C PRO A 187 -14.25 -5.80 12.84
N HIS A 188 -14.78 -6.66 13.71
CA HIS A 188 -15.80 -7.62 13.31
C HIS A 188 -17.15 -6.94 12.99
N ASP A 189 -17.48 -5.81 13.64
CA ASP A 189 -18.62 -4.98 13.23
C ASP A 189 -18.37 -4.30 11.89
N VAL A 190 -17.14 -3.84 11.64
CA VAL A 190 -16.74 -3.26 10.36
C VAL A 190 -16.94 -4.27 9.24
N MET A 191 -16.38 -5.48 9.40
CA MET A 191 -16.57 -6.60 8.47
C MET A 191 -18.06 -6.96 8.29
N ARG A 192 -18.85 -7.03 9.36
CA ARG A 192 -20.29 -7.29 9.26
C ARG A 192 -21.01 -6.24 8.41
N LYS A 193 -20.71 -4.96 8.61
CA LYS A 193 -21.33 -3.85 7.86
C LYS A 193 -20.96 -3.88 6.38
N LEU A 194 -19.68 -4.17 6.07
CA LEU A 194 -19.20 -4.34 4.70
C LEU A 194 -19.95 -5.47 3.97
N LYS A 195 -20.24 -6.57 4.66
CA LYS A 195 -21.06 -7.69 4.11
C LYS A 195 -22.54 -7.38 3.93
N VAL A 196 -23.07 -6.33 4.57
CA VAL A 196 -24.50 -5.99 4.54
C VAL A 196 -24.83 -4.99 3.44
N ALA A 197 -23.95 -4.03 3.17
CA ALA A 197 -24.17 -3.03 2.13
C ALA A 197 -22.87 -2.59 1.47
N GLU A 198 -22.86 -2.60 0.14
CA GLU A 198 -21.83 -1.97 -0.66
C GLU A 198 -21.72 -0.47 -0.36
N GLY A 199 -20.49 0.04 -0.31
CA GLY A 199 -20.21 1.45 -0.02
C GLY A 199 -20.75 1.93 1.33
N TYR A 200 -20.88 1.04 2.33
CA TYR A 200 -21.44 1.39 3.65
C TYR A 200 -20.71 2.59 4.29
N TYR A 201 -19.38 2.61 4.19
CA TYR A 201 -18.54 3.69 4.72
C TYR A 201 -18.21 4.78 3.70
N ASN A 202 -18.83 4.72 2.52
CA ASN A 202 -18.67 5.72 1.49
C ASN A 202 -19.73 6.82 1.63
N TYR A 203 -19.34 7.90 2.31
CA TYR A 203 -20.17 9.11 2.44
C TYR A 203 -19.85 10.15 1.36
N GLN A 204 -18.93 9.87 0.45
CA GLN A 204 -18.48 10.78 -0.60
C GLN A 204 -19.30 10.62 -1.91
N LYS A 205 -20.59 10.33 -1.80
CA LYS A 205 -21.44 9.98 -2.96
C LYS A 205 -21.66 11.17 -3.92
N ARG A 206 -21.83 10.86 -5.21
CA ARG A 206 -22.21 11.83 -6.25
C ARG A 206 -23.56 12.50 -5.92
N THR A 207 -23.68 13.77 -6.29
CA THR A 207 -24.87 14.61 -6.11
C THR A 207 -25.53 14.95 -7.45
N ILE A 208 -26.69 15.62 -7.38
CA ILE A 208 -27.37 16.12 -8.59
C ILE A 208 -26.54 17.18 -9.33
N PHE A 209 -25.71 17.94 -8.60
CA PHE A 209 -24.84 18.98 -9.19
C PHE A 209 -23.71 18.36 -10.02
N ASP A 210 -23.12 17.25 -9.55
CA ASP A 210 -22.12 16.49 -10.32
C ASP A 210 -22.72 15.98 -11.65
N THR A 211 -24.00 15.59 -11.62
CA THR A 211 -24.73 15.15 -12.82
C THR A 211 -24.87 16.29 -13.85
N LEU A 212 -25.18 17.50 -13.39
CA LEU A 212 -25.33 18.66 -14.27
C LEU A 212 -23.98 19.08 -14.86
N GLU A 213 -22.91 18.98 -14.07
CA GLU A 213 -21.56 19.25 -14.54
C GLU A 213 -21.09 18.23 -15.60
N ASP A 214 -21.38 16.95 -15.40
CA ASP A 214 -21.16 15.89 -16.38
C ASP A 214 -21.87 16.18 -17.70
N VAL A 215 -23.18 16.47 -17.66
CA VAL A 215 -23.97 16.79 -18.87
C VAL A 215 -23.37 18.00 -19.59
N LYS A 216 -22.84 18.98 -18.86
CA LYS A 216 -22.17 20.14 -19.44
C LYS A 216 -20.82 19.79 -20.10
N LYS A 217 -20.04 18.87 -19.52
CA LYS A 217 -18.70 18.50 -19.99
C LYS A 217 -18.73 17.51 -21.16
N LYS A 218 -19.53 16.44 -21.05
CA LYS A 218 -19.55 15.31 -22.02
C LYS A 218 -20.88 15.17 -22.76
N GLY A 219 -21.91 15.94 -22.42
CA GLY A 219 -23.23 15.84 -23.04
C GLY A 219 -24.15 14.83 -22.37
N LEU A 220 -25.46 14.93 -22.66
CA LEU A 220 -26.50 14.14 -22.01
C LEU A 220 -26.40 12.64 -22.34
N ALA A 221 -26.15 12.31 -23.61
CA ALA A 221 -26.10 10.92 -24.08
C ALA A 221 -24.98 10.14 -23.38
N ASP A 222 -23.74 10.63 -23.48
CA ASP A 222 -22.55 9.99 -22.88
C ASP A 222 -22.66 9.93 -21.34
N THR A 223 -23.23 10.95 -20.70
CA THR A 223 -23.50 10.92 -19.25
C THR A 223 -24.49 9.82 -18.88
N TRP A 224 -25.56 9.67 -19.66
CA TRP A 224 -26.58 8.65 -19.41
C TRP A 224 -26.05 7.23 -19.64
N GLU A 225 -25.26 7.04 -20.70
CA GLU A 225 -24.63 5.76 -21.01
C GLU A 225 -23.67 5.33 -19.90
N GLU A 226 -22.79 6.24 -19.45
CA GLU A 226 -21.89 5.97 -18.33
C GLU A 226 -22.65 5.65 -17.04
N ARG A 227 -23.71 6.40 -16.73
CA ARG A 227 -24.59 6.14 -15.57
C ARG A 227 -25.26 4.77 -15.66
N ALA A 228 -25.72 4.38 -16.84
CA ALA A 228 -26.34 3.09 -17.06
C ALA A 228 -25.33 1.94 -16.86
N MET A 229 -24.07 2.11 -17.28
CA MET A 229 -23.02 1.11 -17.06
C MET A 229 -22.69 0.94 -15.57
N TRP A 230 -22.42 2.03 -14.84
CA TRP A 230 -22.19 1.98 -13.39
C TRP A 230 -23.39 1.36 -12.66
N GLY A 231 -24.61 1.75 -13.04
CA GLY A 231 -25.84 1.20 -12.48
C GLY A 231 -26.04 -0.29 -12.78
N ALA A 232 -25.68 -0.75 -13.98
CA ALA A 232 -25.76 -2.17 -14.36
C ALA A 232 -24.78 -3.03 -13.57
N MET A 233 -23.57 -2.52 -13.31
CA MET A 233 -22.61 -3.20 -12.43
C MET A 233 -22.91 -3.03 -10.94
N ARG A 234 -23.88 -2.17 -10.60
CA ARG A 234 -24.30 -1.81 -9.24
C ARG A 234 -23.24 -1.11 -8.39
N MET A 235 -22.23 -0.51 -9.02
CA MET A 235 -21.08 0.09 -8.33
C MET A 235 -21.08 1.62 -8.38
N SER A 236 -20.33 2.24 -7.47
CA SER A 236 -20.12 3.68 -7.43
C SER A 236 -18.69 4.05 -7.87
N PRO A 237 -18.52 5.06 -8.75
CA PRO A 237 -17.19 5.52 -9.21
C PRO A 237 -16.36 6.19 -8.11
N ARG A 238 -16.97 6.50 -6.96
CA ARG A 238 -16.30 7.04 -5.76
C ARG A 238 -16.12 6.00 -4.66
N ASP A 239 -16.50 4.74 -4.91
CA ASP A 239 -16.30 3.64 -3.95
C ASP A 239 -14.94 2.99 -4.18
N ILE A 240 -13.89 3.78 -3.95
CA ILE A 240 -12.52 3.37 -4.24
C ILE A 240 -11.82 2.80 -3.01
N ALA A 241 -12.35 3.03 -1.80
CA ALA A 241 -11.90 2.46 -0.53
C ALA A 241 -13.10 1.92 0.27
N ASP A 242 -12.98 0.70 0.79
CA ASP A 242 -14.06 0.04 1.55
C ASP A 242 -14.38 0.73 2.87
N VAL A 243 -13.35 1.24 3.54
CA VAL A 243 -13.46 1.92 4.83
C VAL A 243 -12.66 3.22 4.74
N THR A 244 -13.32 4.31 5.13
CA THR A 244 -12.83 5.68 4.93
C THR A 244 -12.55 6.37 6.27
N GLY A 245 -12.08 7.62 6.21
CA GLY A 245 -11.88 8.50 7.36
C GLY A 245 -13.15 8.81 8.16
N SER A 246 -14.33 8.38 7.69
CA SER A 246 -15.56 8.36 8.50
C SER A 246 -15.48 7.40 9.69
N THR A 247 -14.67 6.34 9.56
CA THR A 247 -14.48 5.28 10.56
C THR A 247 -13.03 5.21 11.04
N TYR A 248 -12.08 5.58 10.17
CA TYR A 248 -10.67 5.54 10.48
C TYR A 248 -10.12 6.86 11.02
N THR A 249 -9.24 6.70 12.00
CA THR A 249 -8.22 7.67 12.39
C THR A 249 -6.90 7.19 11.81
N TYR A 250 -6.29 7.99 10.94
CA TYR A 250 -5.00 7.66 10.33
C TYR A 250 -3.85 8.06 11.25
N LEU A 251 -2.89 7.17 11.45
CA LEU A 251 -1.81 7.32 12.41
C LEU A 251 -0.44 7.31 11.73
N MET A 252 0.47 8.13 12.24
CA MET A 252 1.90 8.09 11.95
C MET A 252 2.64 7.77 13.24
N ASN A 253 3.33 6.62 13.30
CA ASN A 253 4.01 6.16 14.52
C ASN A 253 3.09 6.14 15.75
N GLY A 254 1.84 5.69 15.57
CA GLY A 254 0.81 5.62 16.61
C GLY A 254 0.16 6.95 16.99
N ARG A 255 0.49 8.04 16.29
CA ARG A 255 0.01 9.40 16.60
C ARG A 255 -0.98 9.90 15.55
N THR A 256 -2.02 10.56 16.02
CA THR A 256 -3.00 11.23 15.15
C THR A 256 -2.40 12.46 14.47
N PRO A 257 -3.06 13.01 13.44
CA PRO A 257 -2.58 14.23 12.81
C PRO A 257 -2.45 15.41 13.81
N GLN A 258 -3.34 15.47 14.81
CA GLN A 258 -3.33 16.51 15.83
C GLN A 258 -2.12 16.39 16.76
N ASP A 259 -1.73 15.16 17.12
CA ASP A 259 -0.55 14.87 17.95
C ASP A 259 0.76 15.29 17.24
N ASN A 260 0.76 15.27 15.91
CA ASN A 260 1.83 15.78 15.05
C ASN A 260 3.22 15.27 15.46
N TRP A 261 3.50 14.00 15.19
CA TRP A 261 4.82 13.42 15.45
C TRP A 261 5.93 14.29 14.85
N GLN A 262 7.02 14.51 15.60
CA GLN A 262 8.12 15.35 15.16
C GLN A 262 9.39 14.53 14.99
N ALA A 263 10.11 14.77 13.90
CA ALA A 263 11.41 14.23 13.58
C ALA A 263 12.43 15.38 13.50
N LEU A 264 13.51 15.31 14.26
CA LEU A 264 14.53 16.35 14.28
C LEU A 264 15.51 16.20 13.13
N PHE A 265 16.03 17.35 12.67
CA PHE A 265 17.16 17.38 11.76
C PHE A 265 18.16 18.51 12.02
N LYS A 266 19.37 18.35 11.47
CA LYS A 266 20.38 19.39 11.29
C LYS A 266 20.45 19.80 9.83
N VAL A 267 20.54 21.10 9.58
CA VAL A 267 20.61 21.64 8.22
C VAL A 267 21.79 21.02 7.48
N GLY A 268 21.53 20.50 6.28
CA GLY A 268 22.50 19.87 5.39
C GLY A 268 22.75 18.38 5.66
N GLU A 269 22.21 17.79 6.73
CA GLU A 269 22.38 16.35 6.99
C GLU A 269 21.48 15.50 6.08
N LYS A 270 22.00 14.35 5.63
CA LYS A 270 21.21 13.34 4.89
C LYS A 270 20.43 12.50 5.87
N ILE A 271 19.12 12.41 5.67
CA ILE A 271 18.21 11.70 6.57
C ILE A 271 17.56 10.58 5.78
N ARG A 272 17.72 9.34 6.25
CA ARG A 272 16.95 8.20 5.75
C ARG A 272 15.63 8.13 6.49
N LEU A 273 14.54 8.21 5.75
CA LEU A 273 13.20 7.92 6.24
C LEU A 273 12.87 6.50 5.79
N ARG A 274 12.52 5.64 6.74
CA ARG A 274 12.06 4.26 6.48
C ARG A 274 10.55 4.22 6.61
N ILE A 275 9.82 4.31 5.50
CA ILE A 275 8.36 4.38 5.47
C ILE A 275 7.80 2.97 5.28
N ILE A 276 6.90 2.59 6.17
CA ILE A 276 6.17 1.32 6.18
C ILE A 276 4.69 1.66 6.15
N ASN A 277 3.93 1.04 5.26
CA ASN A 277 2.48 1.06 5.36
C ASN A 277 1.96 -0.23 6.01
N GLY A 278 1.72 -0.18 7.32
CA GLY A 278 1.16 -1.29 8.10
C GLY A 278 -0.33 -1.10 8.40
N SER A 279 -1.06 -0.47 7.48
CA SER A 279 -2.50 -0.24 7.61
C SER A 279 -3.30 -1.51 7.31
N ALA A 280 -4.51 -1.63 7.84
CA ALA A 280 -5.37 -2.75 7.48
C ALA A 280 -5.99 -2.59 6.08
N MET A 281 -6.32 -1.35 5.67
CA MET A 281 -7.02 -1.11 4.41
C MET A 281 -6.54 0.12 3.63
N THR A 282 -5.71 0.97 4.23
CA THR A 282 -5.46 2.32 3.69
C THR A 282 -4.20 2.41 2.84
N TYR A 283 -4.36 2.87 1.61
CA TYR A 283 -3.28 3.38 0.77
C TYR A 283 -3.02 4.85 1.11
N PHE A 284 -1.75 5.25 1.12
CA PHE A 284 -1.36 6.64 1.35
C PHE A 284 -0.59 7.23 0.17
N ASP A 285 -0.85 8.48 -0.14
CA ASP A 285 0.00 9.31 -0.98
C ASP A 285 0.92 10.11 -0.06
N PHE A 286 2.20 9.73 -0.01
CA PHE A 286 3.19 10.31 0.89
C PHE A 286 4.01 11.39 0.17
N ARG A 287 4.04 12.59 0.74
CA ARG A 287 4.82 13.73 0.24
C ARG A 287 5.39 14.60 1.36
N ILE A 288 6.42 15.37 1.02
CA ILE A 288 7.03 16.36 1.92
C ILE A 288 7.12 17.70 1.18
N PRO A 289 6.07 18.54 1.21
CA PRO A 289 6.04 19.75 0.39
C PRO A 289 7.24 20.67 0.64
N GLY A 290 7.91 21.04 -0.45
CA GLY A 290 9.13 21.85 -0.43
C GLY A 290 10.42 21.08 -0.12
N LEU A 291 10.39 19.74 -0.06
CA LEU A 291 11.56 18.88 0.13
C LEU A 291 11.49 17.66 -0.79
N GLU A 292 12.41 17.61 -1.75
CA GLU A 292 12.59 16.45 -2.63
C GLU A 292 12.99 15.20 -1.83
N MET A 293 12.49 14.04 -2.28
CA MET A 293 12.84 12.73 -1.75
C MET A 293 13.61 11.93 -2.81
N THR A 294 14.65 11.21 -2.39
CA THR A 294 15.35 10.25 -3.24
C THR A 294 15.04 8.84 -2.76
N VAL A 295 14.24 8.07 -3.50
CA VAL A 295 13.95 6.65 -3.21
C VAL A 295 15.20 5.83 -3.42
N VAL A 296 15.60 5.04 -2.41
CA VAL A 296 16.81 4.22 -2.42
C VAL A 296 16.56 2.74 -2.09
N ALA A 297 15.39 2.41 -1.55
CA ALA A 297 14.94 1.03 -1.42
C ALA A 297 13.42 0.92 -1.55
N ALA A 298 12.95 -0.23 -2.04
CA ALA A 298 11.55 -0.63 -2.09
C ALA A 298 11.43 -2.06 -1.56
N ASP A 299 10.48 -2.33 -0.67
CA ASP A 299 10.24 -3.65 -0.07
C ASP A 299 11.49 -4.28 0.57
N GLY A 300 12.28 -3.44 1.24
CA GLY A 300 13.57 -3.82 1.84
C GLY A 300 14.72 -4.00 0.84
N GLN A 301 14.46 -3.99 -0.47
CA GLN A 301 15.47 -4.21 -1.50
C GLN A 301 16.05 -2.89 -2.04
N PRO A 302 17.40 -2.75 -2.12
CA PRO A 302 18.02 -1.57 -2.70
C PRO A 302 17.63 -1.37 -4.16
N VAL A 303 17.34 -0.12 -4.53
CA VAL A 303 17.06 0.30 -5.90
C VAL A 303 18.02 1.43 -6.29
N LYS A 304 18.23 1.61 -7.59
CA LYS A 304 18.94 2.78 -8.09
C LYS A 304 18.20 4.05 -7.64
N PRO A 305 18.91 5.09 -7.16
CA PRO A 305 18.27 6.30 -6.65
C PRO A 305 17.30 6.96 -7.64
N VAL A 306 16.05 7.18 -7.21
CA VAL A 306 15.02 7.88 -7.99
C VAL A 306 14.56 9.13 -7.25
N ASN A 307 14.68 10.30 -7.88
CA ASN A 307 14.22 11.56 -7.28
C ASN A 307 12.74 11.80 -7.56
N VAL A 308 11.96 11.96 -6.49
CA VAL A 308 10.50 12.13 -6.54
C VAL A 308 10.04 13.19 -5.54
N ASP A 309 8.83 13.70 -5.75
CA ASP A 309 8.19 14.66 -4.85
C ASP A 309 7.06 14.01 -4.05
N GLU A 310 6.48 12.93 -4.57
CA GLU A 310 5.42 12.13 -3.95
C GLU A 310 5.51 10.67 -4.41
N PHE A 311 4.99 9.74 -3.60
CA PHE A 311 4.73 8.38 -4.02
C PHE A 311 3.47 7.83 -3.34
N ARG A 312 2.75 6.96 -4.04
CA ARG A 312 1.70 6.13 -3.42
C ARG A 312 2.34 4.91 -2.79
N ILE A 313 2.01 4.64 -1.53
CA ILE A 313 2.45 3.44 -0.81
C ILE A 313 1.23 2.57 -0.51
N ALA A 314 1.21 1.38 -1.11
CA ALA A 314 0.15 0.40 -0.88
C ALA A 314 0.27 -0.24 0.50
N VAL A 315 -0.81 -0.87 0.97
CA VAL A 315 -0.74 -1.66 2.21
C VAL A 315 0.35 -2.71 2.06
N ALA A 316 1.18 -2.83 3.10
CA ALA A 316 2.31 -3.73 3.21
C ALA A 316 3.56 -3.43 2.35
N GLU A 317 3.58 -2.34 1.59
CA GLU A 317 4.81 -1.87 0.95
C GLU A 317 5.72 -1.14 1.95
N THR A 318 7.02 -1.15 1.66
CA THR A 318 8.01 -0.30 2.34
C THR A 318 8.82 0.49 1.34
N TYR A 319 9.14 1.74 1.69
CA TYR A 319 10.05 2.59 0.91
C TYR A 319 11.04 3.27 1.84
N ASP A 320 12.30 3.24 1.44
CA ASP A 320 13.32 4.08 2.07
C ASP A 320 13.65 5.24 1.16
N VAL A 321 13.59 6.46 1.72
CA VAL A 321 13.95 7.68 1.00
C VAL A 321 15.02 8.46 1.75
N ILE A 322 15.90 9.11 0.99
CA ILE A 322 16.85 10.09 1.50
C ILE A 322 16.28 11.49 1.28
N VAL A 323 16.29 12.30 2.33
CA VAL A 323 16.01 13.74 2.24
C VAL A 323 17.17 14.53 2.81
N GLN A 324 17.39 15.74 2.29
CA GLN A 324 18.47 16.62 2.76
C GLN A 324 17.97 18.07 2.90
N PRO A 325 17.39 18.43 4.06
CA PRO A 325 16.93 19.80 4.33
C PRO A 325 18.08 20.81 4.27
N LYS A 326 18.01 21.77 3.34
CA LYS A 326 19.04 22.82 3.16
C LYS A 326 18.75 24.11 3.93
N GLU A 327 17.54 24.24 4.47
CA GLU A 327 17.08 25.42 5.19
C GLU A 327 16.69 25.07 6.62
N ARG A 328 16.81 26.04 7.53
CA ARG A 328 16.38 25.89 8.93
C ARG A 328 14.87 26.17 9.07
N LYS A 329 14.03 25.38 8.42
CA LYS A 329 12.56 25.45 8.52
C LYS A 329 11.95 24.07 8.76
N ALA A 330 10.71 24.04 9.24
CA ALA A 330 9.97 22.79 9.33
C ALA A 330 9.42 22.37 7.96
N TYR A 331 9.20 21.07 7.79
CA TYR A 331 8.54 20.45 6.65
C TYR A 331 7.48 19.46 7.16
N THR A 332 6.33 19.42 6.52
CA THR A 332 5.24 18.50 6.90
C THR A 332 5.44 17.16 6.20
N PHE A 333 5.54 16.07 6.96
CA PHE A 333 5.27 14.74 6.42
C PHE A 333 3.76 14.63 6.23
N PHE A 334 3.31 14.44 5.01
CA PHE A 334 1.89 14.35 4.70
C PHE A 334 1.60 13.03 4.01
N ALA A 335 0.80 12.19 4.66
CA ALA A 335 0.34 10.90 4.14
C ALA A 335 -1.17 10.98 3.96
N GLU A 336 -1.61 11.35 2.77
CA GLU A 336 -3.02 11.53 2.45
C GLU A 336 -3.66 10.20 2.08
N SER A 337 -4.82 9.86 2.62
CA SER A 337 -5.50 8.64 2.19
C SER A 337 -5.88 8.75 0.72
N PHE A 338 -5.73 7.66 -0.04
CA PHE A 338 -5.92 7.73 -1.49
C PHE A 338 -7.35 8.09 -1.91
N ASP A 339 -8.33 7.79 -1.06
CA ASP A 339 -9.75 8.17 -1.17
C ASP A 339 -10.04 9.62 -0.73
N ARG A 340 -9.02 10.37 -0.31
CA ARG A 340 -9.11 11.78 0.13
C ARG A 340 -9.97 12.02 1.36
N SER A 341 -10.36 10.97 2.09
CA SER A 341 -11.21 11.10 3.28
C SER A 341 -10.47 11.57 4.53
N GLY A 342 -9.13 11.50 4.54
CA GLY A 342 -8.31 12.06 5.62
C GLY A 342 -6.81 11.93 5.31
N TYR A 343 -6.00 12.07 6.36
CA TYR A 343 -4.54 11.97 6.25
C TYR A 343 -3.93 11.62 7.61
N ALA A 344 -2.71 11.06 7.59
CA ALA A 344 -1.78 11.07 8.71
C ALA A 344 -0.74 12.18 8.51
N ARG A 345 -0.20 12.74 9.60
CA ARG A 345 0.81 13.81 9.50
C ARG A 345 1.90 13.72 10.56
N GLY A 346 3.07 14.23 10.20
CA GLY A 346 4.16 14.53 11.12
C GLY A 346 4.94 15.76 10.64
N THR A 347 6.01 16.12 11.34
CA THR A 347 6.86 17.26 11.00
C THR A 347 8.34 16.90 11.07
N LEU A 348 9.06 17.08 9.97
CA LEU A 348 10.52 17.16 9.96
C LEU A 348 10.96 18.57 10.34
N THR A 349 11.67 18.75 11.46
CA THR A 349 11.91 20.06 12.05
C THR A 349 13.31 20.25 12.63
N PRO A 350 13.93 21.45 12.52
CA PRO A 350 15.24 21.71 13.13
C PRO A 350 15.18 21.90 14.65
N SER A 351 13.98 22.01 15.23
CA SER A 351 13.78 22.18 16.67
C SER A 351 12.35 21.82 17.08
N ILE A 352 12.19 21.14 18.23
CA ILE A 352 10.89 20.74 18.75
C ILE A 352 9.95 21.94 18.89
N GLY A 353 8.71 21.77 18.45
CA GLY A 353 7.64 22.77 18.51
C GLY A 353 7.55 23.67 17.28
N LEU A 354 8.57 23.69 16.40
CA LEU A 354 8.46 24.38 15.11
C LEU A 354 7.73 23.46 14.11
N THR A 355 6.59 23.90 13.61
CA THR A 355 5.75 23.17 12.65
C THR A 355 5.68 23.88 11.29
N ALA A 356 5.33 23.13 10.25
CA ALA A 356 5.04 23.66 8.92
C ALA A 356 3.53 23.70 8.66
N GLU A 357 3.14 24.38 7.59
CA GLU A 357 1.75 24.39 7.12
C GLU A 357 1.31 22.97 6.75
N VAL A 358 0.05 22.65 7.07
CA VAL A 358 -0.56 21.39 6.67
C VAL A 358 -1.11 21.58 5.26
N PRO A 359 -0.67 20.79 4.27
CA PRO A 359 -1.19 20.88 2.92
C PRO A 359 -2.72 20.72 2.89
N PRO A 360 -3.43 21.43 2.00
CA PRO A 360 -4.83 21.16 1.79
C PRO A 360 -5.00 19.74 1.23
N GLN A 361 -6.07 19.07 1.67
CA GLN A 361 -6.48 17.80 1.06
C GLN A 361 -6.95 18.04 -0.37
N ARG A 362 -6.67 17.09 -1.25
CA ARG A 362 -7.12 17.11 -2.64
C ARG A 362 -8.62 16.88 -2.71
N VAL A 363 -9.20 17.30 -3.83
CA VAL A 363 -10.58 16.96 -4.17
C VAL A 363 -10.65 15.48 -4.52
N ILE A 364 -11.76 14.86 -4.14
CA ILE A 364 -12.08 13.47 -4.44
C ILE A 364 -12.07 13.29 -5.97
N THR A 365 -11.33 12.30 -6.43
CA THR A 365 -11.35 11.87 -7.82
C THR A 365 -12.31 10.72 -8.02
N GLU A 366 -12.78 10.58 -9.25
CA GLU A 366 -13.73 9.54 -9.62
C GLU A 366 -13.07 8.57 -10.58
N ARG A 367 -13.34 7.28 -10.39
CA ARG A 367 -12.84 6.26 -11.31
C ARG A 367 -13.64 6.30 -12.60
N GLY A 368 -12.95 6.42 -13.73
CA GLY A 368 -13.55 6.32 -15.06
C GLY A 368 -13.62 4.88 -15.58
N MET A 369 -14.45 4.62 -16.59
CA MET A 369 -14.60 3.29 -17.21
C MET A 369 -13.34 2.82 -17.96
N ALA A 370 -12.56 3.74 -18.53
CA ALA A 370 -11.28 3.40 -19.17
C ALA A 370 -10.27 2.86 -18.14
N ALA A 371 -10.25 3.44 -16.94
CA ALA A 371 -9.43 2.95 -15.82
C ALA A 371 -9.87 1.57 -15.31
N MET A 372 -10.94 1.00 -15.88
CA MET A 372 -11.46 -0.32 -15.59
C MET A 372 -11.21 -1.35 -16.69
N GLY A 373 -10.43 -1.01 -17.73
CA GLY A 373 -10.25 -1.87 -18.89
C GLY A 373 -11.51 -2.01 -19.75
N MET A 374 -12.46 -1.07 -19.63
CA MET A 374 -13.74 -1.05 -20.34
C MET A 374 -13.90 0.20 -21.22
N ASP A 375 -12.88 0.53 -22.00
CA ASP A 375 -12.93 1.68 -22.91
C ASP A 375 -14.02 1.54 -23.99
N MET A 376 -14.80 2.60 -24.16
CA MET A 376 -15.94 2.72 -25.07
C MET A 376 -15.56 3.24 -26.45
N SER A 377 -14.29 3.64 -26.65
CA SER A 377 -13.81 4.19 -27.93
C SER A 377 -14.02 3.23 -29.13
N GLY A 378 -14.09 1.92 -28.87
CA GLY A 378 -14.38 0.88 -29.86
C GLY A 378 -15.87 0.61 -30.15
N MET A 379 -16.82 1.15 -29.36
CA MET A 379 -18.26 0.85 -29.51
C MET A 379 -19.01 1.75 -30.51
N LYS A 380 -18.36 2.77 -31.10
CA LYS A 380 -18.96 3.63 -32.13
C LYS A 380 -19.29 2.92 -33.46
N GLY A 381 -19.05 1.61 -33.58
CA GLY A 381 -19.25 0.83 -34.80
C GLY A 381 -20.36 -0.23 -34.78
N MET A 382 -21.06 -0.46 -33.67
CA MET A 382 -22.15 -1.45 -33.66
C MET A 382 -23.46 -0.82 -34.15
N ASN A 383 -23.61 -0.83 -35.48
CA ASN A 383 -24.89 -0.62 -36.13
C ASN A 383 -25.89 -1.61 -35.55
N MET A 384 -26.90 -1.10 -34.85
CA MET A 384 -28.11 -1.85 -34.49
C MET A 384 -28.71 -2.43 -35.77
N ASP A 385 -28.60 -3.74 -35.95
CA ASP A 385 -29.24 -4.47 -37.03
C ASP A 385 -30.76 -4.30 -36.88
N LYS A 386 -31.31 -3.35 -37.64
CA LYS A 386 -32.75 -3.15 -37.73
C LYS A 386 -33.32 -4.28 -38.56
N SER A 387 -33.96 -5.20 -37.85
CA SER A 387 -34.94 -6.15 -38.36
C SER A 387 -35.72 -5.61 -39.56
N LYS A 388 -35.61 -6.36 -40.65
CA LYS A 388 -36.35 -6.31 -41.92
C LYS A 388 -37.77 -5.75 -41.83
N VAL A 389 -38.07 -4.75 -42.66
CA VAL A 389 -39.37 -4.58 -43.33
C VAL A 389 -39.09 -4.11 -44.76
N ASP A 390 -39.52 -4.93 -45.73
CA ASP A 390 -39.55 -4.64 -47.16
C ASP A 390 -40.52 -3.51 -47.49
N SER A 391 -40.14 -2.58 -48.39
CA SER A 391 -40.91 -2.24 -49.61
C SER A 391 -40.24 -1.13 -50.46
N SER A 392 -39.80 -1.55 -51.65
CA SER A 392 -39.88 -0.87 -52.97
C SER A 392 -39.83 0.67 -53.09
N GLY A 393 -38.89 1.19 -53.89
CA GLY A 393 -39.12 2.43 -54.66
C GLY A 393 -37.89 3.24 -55.12
N MET A 394 -37.46 3.01 -56.37
CA MET A 394 -36.98 3.99 -57.37
C MET A 394 -35.79 4.96 -57.09
N ALA A 395 -34.74 4.75 -57.93
CA ALA A 395 -33.99 5.73 -58.74
C ALA A 395 -33.05 6.79 -58.10
N ALA A 396 -31.79 6.73 -58.58
CA ALA A 396 -30.71 7.74 -58.55
C ALA A 396 -31.10 9.05 -59.33
N PRO A 397 -30.30 10.16 -59.39
CA PRO A 397 -28.83 10.24 -59.22
C PRO A 397 -28.19 11.53 -58.63
N LYS A 398 -26.88 11.41 -58.37
CA LYS A 398 -25.76 12.39 -58.41
C LYS A 398 -26.05 13.90 -58.27
N GLY A 399 -25.39 14.51 -57.28
CA GLY A 399 -25.06 15.94 -57.25
C GLY A 399 -23.70 16.17 -56.60
N GLU A 400 -22.73 16.68 -57.37
CA GLU A 400 -21.49 17.26 -56.87
C GLU A 400 -21.78 18.60 -56.21
N MET A 401 -21.17 18.89 -55.06
CA MET A 401 -20.94 20.27 -54.60
C MET A 401 -19.55 20.41 -53.99
N LYS A 402 -18.73 21.24 -54.64
CA LYS A 402 -17.52 21.85 -54.11
C LYS A 402 -17.88 23.10 -53.31
N GLY A 403 -17.23 23.25 -52.15
CA GLY A 403 -16.68 24.52 -51.69
C GLY A 403 -17.50 25.33 -50.68
N MET A 404 -16.86 25.60 -49.54
CA MET A 404 -16.92 26.74 -48.59
C MET A 404 -16.60 26.15 -47.21
N GLY A 405 -15.74 26.64 -46.34
CA GLY A 405 -15.10 27.94 -46.14
C GLY A 405 -14.69 27.93 -44.65
N GLN A 406 -13.51 28.45 -44.35
CA GLN A 406 -12.81 28.37 -43.06
C GLN A 406 -13.61 28.92 -41.87
N HIS A 407 -13.44 28.34 -40.67
CA HIS A 407 -13.47 29.09 -39.42
C HIS A 407 -12.47 28.53 -38.38
N SER A 408 -11.42 29.33 -38.21
CA SER A 408 -10.53 29.58 -37.06
C SER A 408 -10.43 28.57 -35.92
N ALA A 409 -9.28 27.89 -35.88
CA ALA A 409 -8.72 27.30 -34.68
C ALA A 409 -8.03 28.38 -33.82
N HIS A 410 -8.39 28.44 -32.53
CA HIS A 410 -7.66 29.20 -31.53
C HIS A 410 -6.45 28.40 -31.07
N THR A 411 -5.25 28.89 -31.40
CA THR A 411 -3.97 28.38 -30.92
C THR A 411 -3.75 28.87 -29.48
N MET A 412 -3.80 27.97 -28.50
CA MET A 412 -3.23 28.22 -27.17
C MET A 412 -1.82 27.62 -27.15
N HIS A 413 -0.82 28.51 -27.04
CA HIS A 413 0.59 28.16 -26.83
C HIS A 413 0.74 27.51 -25.44
N GLY A 414 0.90 26.19 -25.42
CA GLY A 414 1.50 25.47 -24.29
C GLY A 414 2.96 25.25 -24.59
N THR A 415 3.83 25.83 -23.76
CA THR A 415 5.28 25.58 -23.75
C THR A 415 5.56 24.09 -23.70
N GLN A 416 6.12 23.55 -24.78
CA GLN A 416 6.73 22.23 -24.81
C GLN A 416 7.97 22.27 -23.90
N MET A 417 7.88 21.60 -22.75
CA MET A 417 9.05 21.10 -22.07
C MET A 417 9.46 19.82 -22.81
N GLU A 418 10.58 19.88 -23.52
CA GLU A 418 11.23 18.69 -24.09
C GLU A 418 11.74 17.82 -22.93
N GLY A 419 10.89 16.92 -22.45
CA GLY A 419 11.33 15.70 -21.78
C GLY A 419 11.69 14.68 -22.85
N GLU A 420 12.89 14.12 -22.81
CA GLU A 420 13.27 12.96 -23.60
C GLU A 420 12.24 11.84 -23.37
N MET A 421 11.30 11.65 -24.30
CA MET A 421 10.47 10.45 -24.34
C MET A 421 11.39 9.29 -24.74
N THR A 422 11.87 8.57 -23.73
CA THR A 422 12.44 7.25 -23.92
C THR A 422 11.37 6.37 -24.58
N PRO A 423 11.67 5.62 -25.66
CA PRO A 423 10.71 4.70 -26.25
C PRO A 423 10.21 3.73 -25.18
N SER A 424 8.89 3.61 -24.99
CA SER A 424 8.32 2.67 -24.04
C SER A 424 8.78 1.26 -24.41
N LYS A 425 9.57 0.66 -23.53
CA LYS A 425 10.08 -0.69 -23.72
C LYS A 425 8.89 -1.62 -23.51
N LYS A 426 8.44 -2.28 -24.59
CA LYS A 426 7.29 -3.20 -24.55
C LYS A 426 7.47 -4.20 -23.41
N LEU A 427 6.52 -4.24 -22.47
CA LEU A 427 6.61 -5.09 -21.29
C LEU A 427 6.26 -6.54 -21.66
N PRO A 428 6.85 -7.58 -21.03
CA PRO A 428 6.54 -8.98 -21.32
C PRO A 428 5.03 -9.26 -21.26
N VAL A 429 4.36 -8.75 -20.23
CA VAL A 429 2.91 -8.93 -20.01
C VAL A 429 2.04 -8.38 -21.15
N GLU A 430 2.50 -7.38 -21.91
CA GLU A 430 1.76 -6.81 -23.05
C GLU A 430 1.67 -7.77 -24.24
N SER A 431 2.54 -8.79 -24.28
CA SER A 431 2.51 -9.84 -25.30
C SER A 431 1.78 -11.11 -24.87
N ILE A 432 1.24 -11.13 -23.64
CA ILE A 432 0.54 -12.27 -23.08
C ILE A 432 -0.97 -12.04 -23.23
N ASP A 433 -1.62 -12.98 -23.92
CA ASP A 433 -3.07 -13.04 -24.03
C ASP A 433 -3.65 -13.53 -22.71
N ILE A 434 -4.63 -12.80 -22.17
CA ILE A 434 -5.30 -13.11 -20.91
C ILE A 434 -6.52 -13.99 -21.18
N VAL A 435 -6.71 -15.02 -20.35
CA VAL A 435 -7.77 -16.01 -20.52
C VAL A 435 -8.73 -15.98 -19.34
N HIS A 436 -9.89 -15.37 -19.54
CA HIS A 436 -11.00 -15.49 -18.59
C HIS A 436 -11.72 -16.83 -18.77
N SER A 437 -12.27 -17.35 -17.68
CA SER A 437 -13.11 -18.56 -17.73
C SER A 437 -14.41 -18.30 -18.52
N GLU A 438 -14.97 -19.36 -19.15
CA GLU A 438 -16.14 -19.23 -20.03
C GLU A 438 -17.36 -18.60 -19.35
N ASP A 439 -17.52 -18.83 -18.04
CA ASP A 439 -18.60 -18.27 -17.22
C ASP A 439 -18.24 -16.92 -16.56
N GLY A 440 -17.10 -16.32 -16.93
CA GLY A 440 -16.62 -15.05 -16.38
C GLY A 440 -16.27 -15.14 -14.90
N HIS A 441 -15.68 -16.26 -14.47
CA HIS A 441 -15.31 -16.58 -13.08
C HIS A 441 -16.52 -16.72 -12.14
N GLY A 442 -17.69 -17.02 -12.71
CA GLY A 442 -18.91 -17.31 -11.98
C GLY A 442 -19.39 -16.17 -11.07
N ALA A 443 -20.10 -16.52 -9.99
CA ALA A 443 -20.65 -15.52 -9.07
C ALA A 443 -19.58 -14.76 -8.26
N GLY A 444 -18.34 -15.29 -8.26
CA GLY A 444 -17.14 -14.74 -7.63
C GLY A 444 -16.71 -13.38 -8.16
N ALA A 445 -17.03 -13.09 -9.43
CA ALA A 445 -16.66 -11.88 -10.11
C ALA A 445 -17.91 -11.09 -10.54
N ALA A 446 -18.05 -9.86 -10.04
CA ALA A 446 -19.08 -8.93 -10.50
C ALA A 446 -18.63 -8.14 -11.75
N MET A 447 -17.34 -8.17 -12.06
CA MET A 447 -16.71 -7.45 -13.14
C MET A 447 -15.60 -8.32 -13.74
N ILE A 448 -15.33 -8.14 -15.04
CA ILE A 448 -14.22 -8.76 -15.77
C ILE A 448 -13.55 -7.70 -16.64
N ALA A 449 -12.23 -7.55 -16.51
CA ALA A 449 -11.46 -6.63 -17.33
C ALA A 449 -11.34 -7.21 -18.74
N LYS A 450 -12.06 -6.63 -19.72
CA LYS A 450 -12.09 -7.16 -21.09
C LYS A 450 -10.78 -6.94 -21.84
N ASN A 451 -10.12 -5.82 -21.59
CA ASN A 451 -8.87 -5.44 -22.23
C ASN A 451 -7.86 -5.03 -21.15
N PRO A 452 -7.37 -5.97 -20.33
CA PRO A 452 -6.43 -5.63 -19.27
C PRO A 452 -5.09 -5.22 -19.88
N SER A 453 -4.51 -4.14 -19.35
CA SER A 453 -3.23 -3.60 -19.79
C SER A 453 -2.27 -3.43 -18.62
N SER A 454 -0.97 -3.38 -18.90
CA SER A 454 -0.03 -2.91 -17.88
C SER A 454 -0.28 -1.43 -17.63
N ARG A 455 -0.22 -1.01 -16.36
CA ARG A 455 -0.36 0.39 -15.92
C ARG A 455 0.72 0.73 -14.89
N LEU A 456 1.86 0.05 -15.00
CA LEU A 456 3.02 0.21 -14.10
C LEU A 456 3.68 1.59 -14.21
N ASP A 457 3.44 2.30 -15.32
CA ASP A 457 3.89 3.67 -15.59
C ASP A 457 2.87 4.73 -15.18
N GLU A 458 1.74 4.33 -14.60
CA GLU A 458 0.72 5.25 -14.11
C GLU A 458 0.80 5.43 -12.58
N PRO A 459 0.69 6.68 -12.08
CA PRO A 459 0.67 6.94 -10.63
C PRO A 459 -0.62 6.45 -9.95
N GLY A 460 -1.68 6.23 -10.74
CA GLY A 460 -2.99 5.79 -10.28
C GLY A 460 -3.92 6.94 -9.90
N ILE A 461 -5.12 6.57 -9.44
CA ILE A 461 -6.24 7.49 -9.29
C ILE A 461 -5.94 8.67 -8.36
N GLY A 462 -6.23 9.88 -8.81
CA GLY A 462 -6.03 11.12 -8.06
C GLY A 462 -4.62 11.70 -8.11
N LEU A 463 -3.75 11.17 -8.97
CA LEU A 463 -2.37 11.62 -9.18
C LEU A 463 -2.00 11.78 -10.67
N GLU A 464 -2.94 11.52 -11.59
CA GLU A 464 -2.71 11.54 -13.04
C GLU A 464 -2.25 12.92 -13.54
N ASP A 465 -2.85 13.98 -13.02
CA ASP A 465 -2.52 15.37 -13.37
C ASP A 465 -1.60 16.04 -12.33
N SER A 466 -0.80 15.23 -11.61
CA SER A 466 0.10 15.76 -10.59
C SER A 466 1.10 16.77 -11.20
N PRO A 467 1.23 17.99 -10.64
CA PRO A 467 2.18 18.99 -11.13
C PRO A 467 3.64 18.69 -10.73
N HIS A 468 3.87 17.63 -9.96
CA HIS A 468 5.16 17.23 -9.42
C HIS A 468 5.41 15.74 -9.67
N ARG A 469 6.67 15.29 -9.53
CA ARG A 469 7.07 13.92 -9.87
C ARG A 469 6.49 12.93 -8.88
N VAL A 470 5.72 11.98 -9.40
CA VAL A 470 5.16 10.86 -8.62
C VAL A 470 5.92 9.60 -9.00
N LEU A 471 6.40 8.85 -8.01
CA LEU A 471 7.01 7.55 -8.25
C LEU A 471 6.02 6.59 -8.92
N VAL A 472 6.43 5.97 -10.02
CA VAL A 472 5.72 4.86 -10.65
C VAL A 472 6.61 3.60 -10.69
N TYR A 473 6.01 2.42 -10.89
CA TYR A 473 6.77 1.18 -10.83
C TYR A 473 7.80 1.07 -11.95
N THR A 474 7.59 1.68 -13.12
CA THR A 474 8.58 1.71 -14.21
C THR A 474 9.82 2.55 -13.91
N ASP A 475 9.80 3.41 -12.89
CA ASP A 475 10.97 4.16 -12.43
C ASP A 475 11.96 3.28 -11.65
N LEU A 476 11.47 2.19 -11.04
CA LEU A 476 12.25 1.36 -10.14
C LEU A 476 13.23 0.46 -10.92
N VAL A 477 14.51 0.59 -10.63
CA VAL A 477 15.55 -0.31 -11.13
C VAL A 477 16.23 -0.97 -9.93
N GLY A 478 16.32 -2.29 -9.90
CA GLY A 478 17.07 -2.99 -8.86
C GLY A 478 18.54 -2.55 -8.86
N GLU A 479 19.13 -2.40 -7.68
CA GLU A 479 20.54 -1.98 -7.57
C GLU A 479 21.50 -3.07 -8.09
N SER A 480 21.13 -4.34 -7.94
CA SER A 480 21.95 -5.49 -8.34
C SER A 480 21.10 -6.59 -8.98
N PRO A 481 21.65 -7.36 -9.94
CA PRO A 481 20.97 -8.52 -10.51
C PRO A 481 20.76 -9.61 -9.46
N TRP A 482 19.73 -10.45 -9.67
CA TRP A 482 19.49 -11.63 -8.86
C TRP A 482 20.26 -12.84 -9.44
N PRO A 483 20.77 -13.77 -8.62
CA PRO A 483 21.65 -14.85 -9.12
C PRO A 483 20.99 -15.79 -10.14
N ASP A 484 19.68 -16.00 -10.01
CA ASP A 484 18.93 -16.72 -11.02
C ASP A 484 18.70 -15.77 -12.21
N GLU A 485 19.13 -16.15 -13.41
CA GLU A 485 18.86 -15.43 -14.67
C GLU A 485 18.18 -16.32 -15.71
N ARG A 486 17.69 -17.51 -15.32
CA ARG A 486 17.00 -18.43 -16.22
C ARG A 486 15.75 -17.76 -16.79
N GLU A 487 15.35 -18.14 -17.99
CA GLU A 487 14.01 -17.77 -18.48
C GLU A 487 12.94 -18.61 -17.74
N PRO A 488 11.76 -18.05 -17.45
CA PRO A 488 10.68 -18.80 -16.83
C PRO A 488 10.27 -20.03 -17.65
N GLU A 489 10.23 -21.18 -16.98
CA GLU A 489 9.91 -22.48 -17.56
C GLU A 489 8.39 -22.67 -17.74
N ARG A 490 7.60 -22.00 -16.90
CA ARG A 490 6.14 -22.11 -16.85
C ARG A 490 5.50 -20.77 -16.50
N GLN A 491 4.25 -20.59 -16.95
CA GLN A 491 3.41 -19.46 -16.58
C GLN A 491 2.27 -19.92 -15.69
N ILE A 492 1.93 -19.11 -14.69
CA ILE A 492 0.74 -19.27 -13.85
C ILE A 492 -0.03 -17.95 -13.95
N GLU A 493 -1.30 -18.02 -14.33
CA GLU A 493 -2.19 -16.86 -14.42
C GLU A 493 -3.21 -16.95 -13.30
N LEU A 494 -3.38 -15.87 -12.54
CA LEU A 494 -4.39 -15.75 -11.49
C LEU A 494 -5.14 -14.42 -11.64
N HIS A 495 -6.45 -14.49 -11.49
CA HIS A 495 -7.35 -13.36 -11.61
C HIS A 495 -7.81 -12.89 -10.24
N LEU A 496 -7.50 -11.64 -9.88
CA LEU A 496 -8.07 -11.00 -8.71
C LEU A 496 -9.54 -10.71 -9.03
N THR A 497 -10.43 -11.34 -8.30
CA THR A 497 -11.88 -11.31 -8.55
C THR A 497 -12.61 -10.85 -7.30
N GLY A 498 -13.76 -10.22 -7.50
CA GLY A 498 -14.55 -9.76 -6.37
C GLY A 498 -15.98 -9.41 -6.74
N ASN A 499 -16.82 -9.37 -5.72
CA ASN A 499 -18.22 -9.04 -5.80
C ASN A 499 -18.58 -8.12 -4.62
N MET A 500 -18.73 -6.83 -4.91
CA MET A 500 -19.01 -5.79 -3.91
C MET A 500 -20.35 -6.01 -3.21
N GLU A 501 -21.40 -6.42 -3.95
CA GLU A 501 -22.75 -6.65 -3.40
C GLU A 501 -22.74 -7.73 -2.30
N ARG A 502 -21.89 -8.75 -2.45
CA ARG A 502 -21.75 -9.86 -1.49
C ARG A 502 -20.55 -9.72 -0.57
N TYR A 503 -19.77 -8.64 -0.72
CA TYR A 503 -18.46 -8.44 -0.11
C TYR A 503 -17.61 -9.72 -0.13
N MET A 504 -17.42 -10.23 -1.34
CA MET A 504 -16.64 -11.42 -1.64
C MET A 504 -15.40 -11.02 -2.42
N TRP A 505 -14.27 -11.52 -1.97
CA TRP A 505 -12.96 -11.28 -2.57
C TRP A 505 -12.28 -12.64 -2.78
N SER A 506 -11.67 -12.86 -3.94
CA SER A 506 -11.22 -14.18 -4.36
C SER A 506 -10.12 -14.12 -5.42
N PHE A 507 -9.49 -15.26 -5.67
CA PHE A 507 -8.80 -15.50 -6.94
C PHE A 507 -9.68 -16.38 -7.83
N ASP A 508 -9.69 -16.13 -9.14
CA ASP A 508 -10.39 -16.93 -10.16
C ASP A 508 -11.87 -17.23 -9.82
N GLY A 509 -12.54 -16.29 -9.13
CA GLY A 509 -13.94 -16.41 -8.73
C GLY A 509 -14.21 -17.32 -7.52
N LYS A 510 -13.17 -17.86 -6.87
CA LYS A 510 -13.29 -18.78 -5.73
C LYS A 510 -12.62 -18.22 -4.47
N LYS A 511 -13.39 -18.09 -3.39
CA LYS A 511 -12.84 -17.79 -2.07
C LYS A 511 -11.92 -18.91 -1.60
N PHE A 512 -11.04 -18.59 -0.68
CA PHE A 512 -10.17 -19.61 -0.07
C PHE A 512 -10.93 -20.82 0.49
N SER A 513 -12.11 -20.61 1.09
CA SER A 513 -12.97 -21.70 1.59
C SER A 513 -13.57 -22.61 0.51
N GLU A 514 -13.44 -22.25 -0.76
CA GLU A 514 -14.03 -22.95 -1.92
C GLU A 514 -12.97 -23.58 -2.82
N VAL A 515 -11.69 -23.49 -2.43
CA VAL A 515 -10.56 -23.99 -3.21
C VAL A 515 -10.05 -25.25 -2.57
N ASP A 516 -10.03 -26.32 -3.36
CA ASP A 516 -9.35 -27.56 -3.00
C ASP A 516 -7.90 -27.50 -3.51
N GLY A 517 -6.94 -27.49 -2.58
CA GLY A 517 -5.51 -27.63 -2.88
C GLY A 517 -4.72 -26.31 -2.95
N TYR A 518 -3.52 -26.42 -3.53
CA TYR A 518 -2.48 -25.40 -3.50
C TYR A 518 -2.22 -24.81 -4.89
N VAL A 519 -1.76 -23.56 -4.93
CA VAL A 519 -1.05 -23.05 -6.11
C VAL A 519 0.33 -23.72 -6.13
N ARG A 520 0.51 -24.68 -7.05
CA ARG A 520 1.70 -25.53 -7.10
C ARG A 520 2.85 -24.83 -7.79
N PHE A 521 3.97 -24.68 -7.08
CA PHE A 521 5.27 -24.33 -7.62
C PHE A 521 6.18 -25.56 -7.51
N ASN A 522 6.85 -25.94 -8.60
CA ASN A 522 7.80 -27.05 -8.59
C ASN A 522 9.12 -26.55 -7.99
N TYR A 523 9.65 -27.24 -6.99
CA TYR A 523 10.89 -26.83 -6.34
C TYR A 523 12.05 -26.71 -7.35
N GLY A 524 12.74 -25.56 -7.31
CA GLY A 524 13.86 -25.24 -8.20
C GLY A 524 13.46 -24.68 -9.57
N GLU A 525 12.17 -24.67 -9.93
CA GLU A 525 11.73 -24.03 -11.18
C GLU A 525 11.81 -22.50 -11.06
N ARG A 526 11.99 -21.84 -12.20
CA ARG A 526 11.68 -20.42 -12.33
C ARG A 526 10.38 -20.29 -13.10
N LEU A 527 9.40 -19.57 -12.55
CA LEU A 527 8.10 -19.39 -13.18
C LEU A 527 7.77 -17.91 -13.36
N ARG A 528 6.82 -17.65 -14.26
CA ARG A 528 6.22 -16.33 -14.45
C ARG A 528 4.81 -16.37 -13.89
N LEU A 529 4.57 -15.57 -12.85
CA LEU A 529 3.24 -15.31 -12.32
C LEU A 529 2.65 -14.10 -13.06
N ILE A 530 1.46 -14.30 -13.62
CA ILE A 530 0.65 -13.25 -14.24
C ILE A 530 -0.52 -12.98 -13.32
N LEU A 531 -0.68 -11.73 -12.93
CA LEU A 531 -1.81 -11.29 -12.12
C LEU A 531 -2.65 -10.32 -12.93
N VAL A 532 -3.97 -10.53 -12.93
CA VAL A 532 -4.94 -9.70 -13.63
C VAL A 532 -5.96 -9.21 -12.62
N ASN A 533 -6.18 -7.90 -12.54
CA ASN A 533 -7.18 -7.33 -11.64
C ASN A 533 -8.53 -7.16 -12.35
N ASP A 534 -9.39 -8.16 -12.19
CA ASP A 534 -10.79 -8.16 -12.63
C ASP A 534 -11.72 -7.54 -11.58
N THR A 535 -11.22 -6.64 -10.73
CA THR A 535 -12.04 -5.93 -9.76
C THR A 535 -11.95 -4.42 -9.94
N MET A 536 -12.86 -3.70 -9.28
CA MET A 536 -12.83 -2.24 -9.18
C MET A 536 -11.88 -1.70 -8.12
N MET A 537 -11.22 -2.55 -7.34
CA MET A 537 -10.40 -2.10 -6.23
C MET A 537 -8.93 -2.29 -6.56
N ASP A 538 -8.09 -1.40 -6.03
CA ASP A 538 -6.66 -1.63 -5.99
C ASP A 538 -6.38 -2.76 -4.99
N HIS A 539 -5.50 -3.71 -5.32
CA HIS A 539 -5.15 -4.83 -4.45
C HIS A 539 -3.65 -4.96 -4.29
N PRO A 540 -3.10 -4.86 -3.06
CA PRO A 540 -1.71 -5.18 -2.77
C PRO A 540 -1.60 -6.69 -2.57
N ILE A 541 -1.00 -7.38 -3.53
CA ILE A 541 -0.81 -8.84 -3.46
C ILE A 541 0.55 -9.14 -2.87
N HIS A 542 0.55 -9.94 -1.80
CA HIS A 542 1.73 -10.34 -1.06
C HIS A 542 1.97 -11.84 -1.21
N LEU A 543 3.23 -12.21 -1.46
CA LEU A 543 3.73 -13.59 -1.45
C LEU A 543 4.70 -13.77 -0.29
N HIS A 544 4.44 -14.75 0.57
CA HIS A 544 5.35 -15.12 1.64
C HIS A 544 6.52 -15.97 1.12
N GLY A 545 7.64 -15.95 1.85
CA GLY A 545 8.75 -16.89 1.70
C GLY A 545 9.62 -16.77 0.45
N MET A 546 9.24 -15.96 -0.54
CA MET A 546 9.95 -15.79 -1.82
C MET A 546 9.85 -14.34 -2.32
N TRP A 547 10.77 -13.96 -3.20
CA TRP A 547 10.74 -12.67 -3.89
C TRP A 547 9.98 -12.76 -5.22
N MET A 548 9.27 -11.67 -5.55
CA MET A 548 8.72 -11.45 -6.88
C MET A 548 9.59 -10.42 -7.63
N GLU A 549 10.22 -10.82 -8.72
CA GLU A 549 10.94 -9.92 -9.63
C GLU A 549 9.96 -9.26 -10.61
N LEU A 550 9.72 -7.96 -10.49
CA LEU A 550 8.75 -7.24 -11.32
C LEU A 550 9.29 -7.01 -12.73
N GLU A 551 8.56 -7.48 -13.75
CA GLU A 551 8.89 -7.23 -15.15
C GLU A 551 8.38 -5.84 -15.61
N ASN A 552 8.96 -4.77 -15.05
CA ASN A 552 8.61 -3.37 -15.32
C ASN A 552 9.41 -2.72 -16.48
N GLY A 553 10.10 -3.52 -17.29
CA GLY A 553 10.94 -3.04 -18.40
C GLY A 553 12.37 -2.65 -18.00
N GLN A 554 12.66 -2.58 -16.70
CA GLN A 554 13.99 -2.26 -16.18
C GLN A 554 14.85 -3.50 -15.97
N TYR A 555 16.17 -3.30 -15.95
CA TYR A 555 17.13 -4.33 -15.55
C TYR A 555 18.31 -3.68 -14.78
N PRO A 556 18.75 -4.22 -13.63
CA PRO A 556 18.13 -5.32 -12.88
C PRO A 556 16.66 -5.05 -12.50
N ARG A 557 15.85 -6.12 -12.48
CA ARG A 557 14.42 -6.02 -12.11
C ARG A 557 14.31 -5.67 -10.63
N PRO A 558 13.44 -4.75 -10.22
CA PRO A 558 13.19 -4.54 -8.80
C PRO A 558 12.52 -5.78 -8.21
N ARG A 559 12.97 -6.18 -7.03
CA ARG A 559 12.39 -7.28 -6.25
C ARG A 559 11.39 -6.70 -5.27
N LYS A 560 10.22 -7.33 -5.19
CA LYS A 560 9.09 -6.91 -4.38
C LYS A 560 8.59 -8.11 -3.58
N HIS A 561 8.17 -7.87 -2.34
CA HIS A 561 7.39 -8.85 -1.58
C HIS A 561 5.88 -8.54 -1.72
N THR A 562 5.52 -7.29 -2.04
CA THR A 562 4.14 -6.87 -2.23
C THR A 562 4.02 -6.07 -3.52
N ILE A 563 3.05 -6.38 -4.37
CA ILE A 563 2.79 -5.64 -5.61
C ILE A 563 1.34 -5.16 -5.64
N SER A 564 1.13 -3.86 -5.84
CA SER A 564 -0.22 -3.32 -5.99
C SER A 564 -0.68 -3.41 -7.44
N LEU A 565 -1.89 -3.96 -7.65
CA LEU A 565 -2.55 -3.95 -8.95
C LEU A 565 -3.73 -2.98 -8.93
N LYS A 566 -3.75 -2.06 -9.88
CA LYS A 566 -4.87 -1.15 -10.15
C LYS A 566 -6.00 -1.90 -10.85
N PRO A 567 -7.22 -1.37 -10.84
CA PRO A 567 -8.33 -1.97 -11.58
C PRO A 567 -8.04 -2.12 -13.08
N GLY A 568 -8.38 -3.27 -13.66
CA GLY A 568 -8.11 -3.59 -15.06
C GLY A 568 -6.63 -3.73 -15.42
N GLU A 569 -5.72 -3.70 -14.43
CA GLU A 569 -4.29 -3.87 -14.66
C GLU A 569 -3.91 -5.34 -14.78
N LYS A 570 -2.93 -5.63 -15.64
CA LYS A 570 -2.19 -6.90 -15.64
C LYS A 570 -0.70 -6.67 -15.41
N VAL A 571 -0.08 -7.52 -14.60
CA VAL A 571 1.36 -7.49 -14.31
C VAL A 571 1.96 -8.88 -14.48
N SER A 572 3.25 -8.94 -14.81
CA SER A 572 4.02 -10.19 -14.80
C SER A 572 5.22 -10.11 -13.86
N LEU A 573 5.43 -11.19 -13.13
CA LEU A 573 6.41 -11.31 -12.05
C LEU A 573 7.19 -12.61 -12.27
N GLN A 574 8.51 -12.57 -12.15
CA GLN A 574 9.31 -13.80 -12.14
C GLN A 574 9.60 -14.23 -10.71
N ILE A 575 9.46 -15.54 -10.45
CA ILE A 575 9.66 -16.12 -9.13
C ILE A 575 10.58 -17.32 -9.27
N SER A 576 11.60 -17.38 -8.44
CA SER A 576 12.44 -18.58 -8.25
C SER A 576 11.85 -19.39 -7.11
N ALA A 577 11.35 -20.59 -7.37
CA ALA A 577 10.70 -21.44 -6.37
C ALA A 577 11.74 -22.20 -5.52
N ASP A 578 12.47 -21.47 -4.69
CA ASP A 578 13.65 -21.96 -3.95
C ASP A 578 13.42 -22.20 -2.45
N ALA A 579 12.21 -21.94 -1.95
CA ALA A 579 11.81 -22.13 -0.56
C ALA A 579 10.76 -23.25 -0.43
N PRO A 580 11.15 -24.52 -0.17
CA PRO A 580 10.19 -25.61 0.01
C PRO A 580 9.24 -25.36 1.18
N GLY A 581 7.96 -25.67 0.99
CA GLY A 581 6.96 -25.50 2.05
C GLY A 581 5.65 -24.91 1.55
N GLU A 582 4.82 -24.50 2.51
CA GLU A 582 3.52 -23.88 2.28
C GLU A 582 3.59 -22.41 2.68
N TRP A 583 3.23 -21.54 1.74
CA TRP A 583 3.39 -20.10 1.83
C TRP A 583 2.06 -19.41 1.58
N ALA A 584 1.71 -18.45 2.42
CA ALA A 584 0.54 -17.62 2.19
C ALA A 584 0.73 -16.75 0.95
N PHE A 585 -0.33 -16.62 0.14
CA PHE A 585 -0.39 -15.76 -1.02
C PHE A 585 -1.75 -15.06 -1.05
N HIS A 586 -1.79 -13.75 -0.80
CA HIS A 586 -3.04 -13.07 -0.53
C HIS A 586 -3.03 -11.57 -0.82
N CYS A 587 -4.21 -10.99 -0.87
CA CYS A 587 -4.37 -9.55 -0.81
C CYS A 587 -4.10 -9.06 0.62
N HIS A 588 -3.31 -8.00 0.76
CA HIS A 588 -2.94 -7.42 2.05
C HIS A 588 -3.93 -6.35 2.52
N LEU A 589 -5.04 -6.16 1.81
CA LEU A 589 -6.21 -5.52 2.41
C LEU A 589 -6.86 -6.52 3.37
N LEU A 590 -6.78 -6.27 4.68
CA LEU A 590 -7.15 -7.19 5.74
C LEU A 590 -8.55 -7.77 5.57
N TYR A 591 -9.52 -6.93 5.20
CA TYR A 591 -10.89 -7.39 5.00
C TYR A 591 -11.07 -8.18 3.70
N HIS A 592 -10.26 -7.95 2.67
CA HIS A 592 -10.27 -8.76 1.45
C HIS A 592 -9.69 -10.16 1.72
N MET A 593 -8.59 -10.22 2.47
CA MET A 593 -7.99 -11.46 2.93
C MET A 593 -9.01 -12.30 3.71
N GLU A 594 -9.61 -11.71 4.75
CA GLU A 594 -10.60 -12.35 5.62
C GLU A 594 -11.89 -12.74 4.86
N ALA A 595 -12.25 -12.01 3.81
CA ALA A 595 -13.39 -12.34 2.95
C ALA A 595 -13.11 -13.46 1.94
N GLY A 596 -11.85 -13.82 1.71
CA GLY A 596 -11.45 -15.01 0.96
C GLY A 596 -10.39 -14.82 -0.14
N MET A 597 -9.82 -13.62 -0.34
CA MET A 597 -8.77 -13.38 -1.35
C MET A 597 -7.42 -13.86 -0.83
N PHE A 598 -7.34 -15.17 -0.64
CA PHE A 598 -6.22 -15.89 -0.07
C PHE A 598 -6.03 -17.22 -0.82
N ARG A 599 -4.77 -17.63 -0.95
CA ARG A 599 -4.31 -18.92 -1.45
C ARG A 599 -3.13 -19.38 -0.62
N VAL A 600 -2.86 -20.68 -0.69
CA VAL A 600 -1.60 -21.24 -0.24
C VAL A 600 -0.81 -21.67 -1.47
N VAL A 601 0.39 -21.12 -1.62
CA VAL A 601 1.39 -21.59 -2.56
C VAL A 601 2.13 -22.74 -1.91
N GLN A 602 2.26 -23.86 -2.61
CA GLN A 602 3.08 -24.98 -2.15
C GLN A 602 4.25 -25.17 -3.12
N VAL A 603 5.46 -25.08 -2.57
CA VAL A 603 6.72 -25.37 -3.27
C VAL A 603 7.13 -26.80 -2.93
N ALA A 604 7.07 -27.70 -3.90
CA ALA A 604 7.29 -29.14 -3.70
C ALA A 604 8.01 -29.83 -4.88
#